data_AF-A0AAT9V3K4-F1
#
_entry.id   AF-A0AAT9V3K4-F1
#
_cell.length_a   1.000
_cell.length_b   1.000
_cell.length_c   1.000
_cell.angle_alpha   90.00
_cell.angle_beta   90.00
_cell.angle_gamma   90.00
#
_symmetry.space_group_name_H-M   'P 1'
#
loop_
_entity.id
_entity.type
_entity.pdbx_description
1 polymer ?
#
loop_
_entity_poly.entity_id
_entity_poly.type
_entity_poly.pdbx_seq_one_letter_code
_entity_poly.pdbx_strand_id
1 'polypeptide(L)'
;DGGRWLIQEKLIGRELCTYNLAHKGKLLAHACYLPRHRWKQSAAFGFEALRHPDVEAFCRRFIAQHSLSGQISFDLMETPDGLAIVECNPRATNGLLLLDNAGARLLNARDADAPVLLPDEGDIRSFHCMLRSKARFASTEQRADTAREIARSRDMFAGVSAPRLMAAMSLHMLDITQNMLRWRVPARFASVADISWQYREGL
;
A
#
# COMPACT_ATOMS: atom_id res chain seq x y z
N ASP A 1 31.11 -6.10 -4.35
CA ASP A 1 31.24 -4.72 -3.85
C ASP A 1 30.10 -4.46 -2.90
N GLY A 2 30.39 -4.27 -1.62
CA GLY A 2 29.44 -4.43 -0.52
C GLY A 2 28.31 -3.41 -0.41
N GLY A 3 27.68 -2.96 -1.51
CA GLY A 3 26.51 -2.09 -1.53
C GLY A 3 26.78 -0.64 -1.13
N ARG A 4 26.08 0.31 -1.76
CA ARG A 4 25.99 1.70 -1.28
C ARG A 4 24.96 1.71 -0.15
N TRP A 5 25.42 1.76 1.10
CA TRP A 5 24.52 1.78 2.27
C TRP A 5 24.09 3.22 2.60
N LEU A 6 22.81 3.38 2.87
CA LEU A 6 22.27 4.55 3.57
C LEU A 6 22.00 4.17 5.02
N ILE A 7 22.55 4.93 5.96
CA ILE A 7 22.23 4.81 7.39
C ILE A 7 21.39 6.03 7.74
N GLN A 8 20.27 5.79 8.42
CA GLN A 8 19.39 6.84 8.93
C GLN A 8 19.05 6.58 10.40
N GLU A 9 18.59 7.63 11.07
CA GLU A 9 18.02 7.50 12.41
C GLU A 9 16.79 6.57 12.41
N LYS A 10 16.67 5.76 13.47
CA LYS A 10 15.49 4.94 13.71
C LYS A 10 14.43 5.78 14.41
N LEU A 11 13.43 6.21 13.64
CA LEU A 11 12.27 6.91 14.16
C LEU A 11 11.36 5.96 14.96
N ILE A 12 10.83 6.45 16.08
CA ILE A 12 9.90 5.71 16.95
C ILE A 12 8.59 6.50 17.02
N GLY A 13 7.49 5.85 16.65
CA GLY A 13 6.19 6.52 16.58
C GLY A 13 5.11 5.65 15.96
N ARG A 14 4.01 6.29 15.56
CA ARG A 14 2.93 5.65 14.82
C ARG A 14 3.20 5.73 13.33
N GLU A 15 3.25 4.58 12.66
CA GLU A 15 3.37 4.52 11.21
C GLU A 15 2.08 5.03 10.55
N LEU A 16 2.23 5.92 9.57
CA LEU A 16 1.16 6.40 8.70
C LEU A 16 1.60 6.22 7.25
N CYS A 17 0.72 5.70 6.41
CA CYS A 17 0.98 5.60 4.98
C CYS A 17 -0.02 6.47 4.22
N THR A 18 0.37 6.94 3.04
CA THR A 18 -0.52 7.65 2.14
C THR A 18 -0.57 7.01 0.76
N TYR A 19 -1.69 7.19 0.08
CA TYR A 19 -1.82 7.02 -1.36
C TYR A 19 -2.47 8.27 -1.93
N ASN A 20 -1.88 8.83 -2.97
CA ASN A 20 -2.39 10.00 -3.67
C ASN A 20 -2.45 9.74 -5.17
N LEU A 21 -3.50 10.27 -5.80
CA LEU A 21 -3.58 10.43 -7.24
C LEU A 21 -3.59 11.92 -7.55
N ALA A 22 -2.76 12.35 -8.50
CA ALA A 22 -2.65 13.76 -8.86
C ALA A 22 -2.60 13.98 -10.38
N HIS A 23 -2.97 15.18 -10.81
CA HIS A 23 -2.79 15.64 -12.19
C HIS A 23 -2.37 17.11 -12.21
N LYS A 24 -1.21 17.41 -12.79
CA LYS A 24 -0.64 18.75 -12.92
C LYS A 24 -0.66 19.54 -11.61
N GLY A 25 -0.23 18.91 -10.52
CA GLY A 25 -0.19 19.53 -9.20
C GLY A 25 -1.54 19.61 -8.46
N LYS A 26 -2.63 19.11 -9.05
CA LYS A 26 -3.93 19.01 -8.36
C LYS A 26 -4.11 17.61 -7.77
N LEU A 27 -4.45 17.55 -6.49
CA LEU A 27 -4.78 16.31 -5.78
C LEU A 27 -6.19 15.84 -6.18
N LEU A 28 -6.30 14.62 -6.70
CA LEU A 28 -7.54 14.03 -7.22
C LEU A 28 -8.10 12.93 -6.33
N ALA A 29 -7.23 12.20 -5.63
CA ALA A 29 -7.59 11.23 -4.60
C ALA A 29 -6.54 11.22 -3.49
N HIS A 30 -6.98 10.96 -2.27
CA HIS A 30 -6.12 10.85 -1.10
C HIS A 30 -6.65 9.78 -0.14
N ALA A 31 -5.76 8.89 0.29
CA ALA A 31 -6.00 7.98 1.40
C ALA A 31 -4.82 8.09 2.37
N CYS A 32 -5.09 8.47 3.61
CA CYS A 32 -4.18 8.27 4.73
C CYS A 32 -4.64 7.02 5.49
N TYR A 33 -3.73 6.14 5.87
CA TYR A 33 -4.10 4.88 6.48
C TYR A 33 -3.05 4.32 7.43
N LEU A 34 -3.52 3.52 8.38
CA LEU A 34 -2.71 2.68 9.25
C LEU A 34 -2.45 1.34 8.55
N PRO A 35 -1.19 0.91 8.40
CA PRO A 35 -0.90 -0.46 8.04
C PRO A 35 -1.28 -1.38 9.21
N ARG A 36 -2.19 -2.32 8.97
CA ARG A 36 -2.61 -3.33 9.95
C ARG A 36 -2.10 -4.70 9.54
N HIS A 37 -1.66 -5.49 10.52
CA HIS A 37 -1.21 -6.88 10.35
C HIS A 37 -0.06 -7.08 9.35
N ARG A 38 1.07 -7.59 9.85
CA ARG A 38 2.23 -7.98 9.05
C ARG A 38 2.69 -9.38 9.43
N TRP A 39 3.33 -10.09 8.50
CA TRP A 39 4.17 -11.22 8.85
C TRP A 39 5.57 -10.69 9.12
N LYS A 40 5.95 -10.57 10.39
CA LYS A 40 7.25 -9.99 10.77
C LYS A 40 7.44 -8.62 10.08
N GLN A 41 8.49 -8.46 9.29
CA GLN A 41 8.85 -7.24 8.58
C GLN A 41 8.34 -7.19 7.12
N SER A 42 7.28 -7.93 6.80
CA SER A 42 6.66 -7.91 5.45
C SER A 42 5.67 -6.76 5.29
N ALA A 43 5.22 -6.55 4.05
CA ALA A 43 4.12 -5.66 3.72
C ALA A 43 2.85 -6.01 4.53
N ALA A 44 2.08 -4.97 4.86
CA ALA A 44 0.80 -5.13 5.55
C ALA A 44 -0.25 -5.79 4.65
N PHE A 45 -1.15 -6.56 5.26
CA PHE A 45 -2.27 -7.21 4.57
C PHE A 45 -3.64 -6.85 5.19
N GLY A 46 -3.66 -5.84 6.06
CA GLY A 46 -4.84 -5.09 6.48
C GLY A 46 -4.52 -3.60 6.48
N PHE A 47 -5.55 -2.77 6.33
CA PHE A 47 -5.42 -1.33 6.21
C PHE A 47 -6.63 -0.67 6.85
N GLU A 48 -6.42 0.40 7.61
CA GLU A 48 -7.48 1.20 8.20
C GLU A 48 -7.33 2.64 7.75
N ALA A 49 -8.35 3.14 7.07
CA ALA A 49 -8.41 4.53 6.65
C ALA A 49 -8.55 5.45 7.86
N LEU A 50 -7.82 6.57 7.85
CA LEU A 50 -7.90 7.59 8.88
C LEU A 50 -7.93 8.99 8.25
N ARG A 51 -8.56 9.95 8.92
CA ARG A 51 -8.47 11.37 8.53
C ARG A 51 -7.31 12.01 9.26
N HIS A 52 -6.36 12.56 8.50
CA HIS A 52 -5.24 13.30 9.05
C HIS A 52 -5.04 14.60 8.28
N PRO A 53 -5.66 15.70 8.73
CA PRO A 53 -5.64 16.98 8.02
C PRO A 53 -4.22 17.48 7.70
N ASP A 54 -3.28 17.34 8.64
CA ASP A 54 -1.91 17.79 8.42
C ASP A 54 -1.16 16.99 7.35
N VAL A 55 -1.37 15.65 7.31
CA VAL A 55 -0.79 14.77 6.28
C VAL A 55 -1.41 15.07 4.92
N GLU A 56 -2.73 15.26 4.85
CA GLU A 56 -3.40 15.66 3.59
C GLU A 56 -2.88 17.01 3.11
N ALA A 57 -2.79 18.00 4.00
CA ALA A 57 -2.31 19.34 3.68
C ALA A 57 -0.85 19.30 3.21
N PHE A 58 0.01 18.49 3.85
CA PHE A 58 1.36 18.23 3.39
C PHE A 58 1.37 17.65 1.97
N CYS A 59 0.64 16.55 1.73
CA CYS A 59 0.61 15.90 0.42
C CYS A 59 0.13 16.87 -0.67
N ARG A 60 -0.93 17.63 -0.39
CA ARG A 60 -1.49 18.63 -1.30
C ARG A 60 -0.49 19.71 -1.65
N ARG A 61 0.22 20.27 -0.66
CA ARG A 61 1.26 21.29 -0.88
C ARG A 61 2.43 20.74 -1.69
N PHE A 62 2.94 19.55 -1.33
CA PHE A 62 4.06 18.92 -2.03
C PHE A 62 3.73 18.63 -3.49
N ILE A 63 2.56 18.04 -3.74
CA ILE A 63 2.08 17.74 -5.10
C ILE A 63 1.94 19.01 -5.94
N ALA A 64 1.36 20.07 -5.38
CA ALA A 64 1.19 21.34 -6.07
C ALA A 64 2.54 22.02 -6.39
N GLN A 65 3.43 22.11 -5.41
CA GLN A 65 4.74 22.74 -5.55
C GLN A 65 5.58 22.07 -6.64
N HIS A 66 5.48 20.75 -6.79
CA HIS A 66 6.23 19.99 -7.78
C HIS A 66 5.44 19.69 -9.06
N SER A 67 4.21 20.21 -9.20
CA SER A 67 3.33 19.97 -10.36
C SER A 67 3.15 18.49 -10.72
N LEU A 68 3.12 17.61 -9.70
CA LEU A 68 3.14 16.17 -9.90
C LEU A 68 1.88 15.66 -10.61
N SER A 69 2.06 14.61 -11.42
CA SER A 69 1.00 13.87 -12.08
C SER A 69 1.24 12.37 -11.91
N GLY A 70 0.18 11.61 -11.68
CA GLY A 70 0.25 10.16 -11.47
C GLY A 70 0.01 9.78 -10.01
N GLN A 71 0.64 8.69 -9.58
CA GLN A 71 0.44 8.07 -8.27
C GLN A 71 1.61 8.41 -7.36
N ILE A 72 1.33 8.94 -6.17
CA ILE A 72 2.34 9.40 -5.23
C ILE A 72 1.96 8.94 -3.82
N SER A 73 2.86 8.22 -3.18
CA SER A 73 2.63 7.69 -1.84
C SER A 73 3.79 8.06 -0.93
N PHE A 74 3.50 8.35 0.33
CA PHE A 74 4.49 8.62 1.36
C PHE A 74 4.29 7.66 2.53
N ASP A 75 5.40 7.13 3.02
CA ASP A 75 5.45 6.49 4.33
C ASP A 75 5.95 7.53 5.33
N LEU A 76 5.21 7.70 6.42
CA LEU A 76 5.48 8.68 7.46
C LEU A 76 5.56 8.00 8.83
N MET A 77 6.25 8.67 9.73
CA MET A 77 6.27 8.36 11.15
C MET A 77 5.73 9.56 11.92
N GLU A 78 4.65 9.36 12.67
CA GLU A 78 4.16 10.34 13.64
C GLU A 78 4.87 10.09 14.97
N THR A 79 5.80 10.97 15.31
CA THR A 79 6.66 10.91 16.49
C THR A 79 6.21 11.95 17.53
N PRO A 80 6.72 11.90 18.78
CA PRO A 80 6.48 12.96 19.76
C PRO A 80 6.89 14.36 19.30
N ASP A 81 7.87 14.45 18.39
CA ASP A 81 8.39 15.71 17.83
C ASP A 81 7.63 16.16 16.57
N GLY A 82 6.67 15.35 16.09
CA GLY A 82 5.83 15.63 14.93
C GLY A 82 5.93 14.58 13.82
N LEU A 83 5.47 14.96 12.62
CA LEU A 83 5.44 14.10 11.44
C LEU A 83 6.78 14.13 10.70
N ALA A 84 7.37 12.94 10.52
CA ALA A 84 8.58 12.74 9.72
C ALA A 84 8.27 11.88 8.49
N ILE A 85 8.84 12.24 7.35
CA ILE A 85 8.73 11.45 6.10
C ILE A 85 9.84 10.40 6.11
N VAL A 86 9.49 9.15 5.84
CA VAL A 86 10.42 8.02 5.78
C VAL A 86 10.75 7.67 4.33
N GLU A 87 9.73 7.52 3.49
CA GLU A 87 9.89 7.13 2.09
C GLU A 87 8.87 7.84 1.19
N CYS A 88 9.25 8.09 -0.06
CA CYS A 88 8.34 8.48 -1.14
C CYS A 88 8.31 7.38 -2.22
N ASN A 89 7.11 6.93 -2.57
CA ASN A 89 6.81 5.88 -3.52
C ASN A 89 6.01 6.48 -4.70
N PRO A 90 6.65 6.90 -5.81
CA PRO A 90 5.99 7.52 -6.97
C PRO A 90 5.30 6.46 -7.86
N ARG A 91 4.46 5.63 -7.25
CA ARG A 91 3.77 4.48 -7.87
C ARG A 91 2.54 4.10 -7.07
N ALA A 92 1.79 3.10 -7.56
CA ALA A 92 0.72 2.49 -6.79
C ALA A 92 1.25 1.85 -5.49
N THR A 93 0.50 2.03 -4.40
CA THR A 93 0.69 1.35 -3.12
C THR A 93 -0.66 0.84 -2.61
N ASN A 94 -0.65 0.04 -1.54
CA ASN A 94 -1.86 -0.61 -1.01
C ASN A 94 -2.95 0.38 -0.57
N GLY A 95 -2.64 1.65 -0.29
CA GLY A 95 -3.64 2.67 0.00
C GLY A 95 -4.67 2.88 -1.11
N LEU A 96 -4.33 2.52 -2.36
CA LEU A 96 -5.28 2.49 -3.48
C LEU A 96 -6.50 1.59 -3.18
N LEU A 97 -6.29 0.50 -2.46
CA LEU A 97 -7.32 -0.50 -2.17
C LEU A 97 -8.43 0.01 -1.23
N LEU A 98 -8.20 1.15 -0.56
CA LEU A 98 -9.20 1.82 0.28
C LEU A 98 -10.17 2.71 -0.53
N LEU A 99 -9.95 2.87 -1.84
CA LEU A 99 -10.69 3.79 -2.69
C LEU A 99 -11.57 3.03 -3.71
N ASP A 100 -12.89 3.01 -3.50
CA ASP A 100 -13.82 2.22 -4.34
C ASP A 100 -13.93 2.70 -5.79
N ASN A 101 -13.54 3.94 -6.10
CA ASN A 101 -13.66 4.54 -7.43
C ASN A 101 -12.34 5.11 -7.98
N ALA A 102 -11.20 4.66 -7.46
CA ALA A 102 -9.91 5.21 -7.89
C ALA A 102 -9.62 4.99 -9.37
N GLY A 103 -10.00 3.84 -9.95
CA GLY A 103 -9.83 3.55 -11.38
C GLY A 103 -10.61 4.54 -12.27
N ALA A 104 -11.87 4.80 -11.95
CA ALA A 104 -12.68 5.80 -12.65
C ALA A 104 -12.10 7.21 -12.49
N ARG A 105 -11.58 7.55 -11.29
CA ARG A 105 -10.90 8.82 -11.06
C ARG A 105 -9.63 8.96 -11.89
N LEU A 106 -8.88 7.88 -12.07
CA LEU A 106 -7.66 7.82 -12.87
C LEU A 106 -7.95 8.04 -14.36
N LEU A 107 -9.02 7.44 -14.88
CA LEU A 107 -9.47 7.64 -16.26
C LEU A 107 -10.00 9.07 -16.50
N ASN A 108 -10.63 9.68 -15.51
CA ASN A 108 -11.21 11.02 -15.57
C ASN A 108 -10.32 12.11 -14.94
N ALA A 109 -9.00 11.91 -14.89
CA ALA A 109 -8.07 12.82 -14.22
C ALA A 109 -8.04 14.26 -14.78
N ARG A 110 -8.72 14.51 -15.91
CA ARG A 110 -8.92 15.84 -16.49
C ARG A 110 -9.96 16.68 -15.77
N ASP A 111 -10.91 16.04 -15.06
CA ASP A 111 -11.89 16.74 -14.22
C ASP A 111 -11.27 17.08 -12.86
N ALA A 112 -10.39 18.07 -12.92
CA ALA A 112 -9.59 18.54 -11.81
C ALA A 112 -10.40 19.32 -10.76
N ASP A 113 -11.66 19.66 -11.05
CA ASP A 113 -12.51 20.47 -10.18
C ASP A 113 -13.52 19.61 -9.40
N ALA A 114 -13.70 18.33 -9.79
CA ALA A 114 -14.41 17.36 -8.96
C ALA A 114 -13.74 17.19 -7.58
N PRO A 115 -14.52 16.89 -6.51
CA PRO A 115 -14.00 16.66 -5.17
C PRO A 115 -12.88 15.62 -5.12
N VAL A 116 -11.98 15.77 -4.15
CA VAL A 116 -10.95 14.76 -3.89
C VAL A 116 -11.64 13.47 -3.47
N LEU A 117 -11.29 12.38 -4.14
CA LEU A 117 -11.77 11.05 -3.76
C LEU A 117 -11.05 10.62 -2.47
N LEU A 118 -11.84 10.27 -1.46
CA LEU A 118 -11.36 9.93 -0.12
C LEU A 118 -12.00 8.61 0.34
N PRO A 119 -11.30 7.77 1.12
CA PRO A 119 -11.92 6.61 1.78
C PRO A 119 -12.80 7.06 2.95
N ASP A 120 -13.73 6.23 3.40
CA ASP A 120 -14.47 6.50 4.64
C ASP A 120 -13.54 6.37 5.85
N GLU A 121 -13.68 7.28 6.83
CA GLU A 121 -12.86 7.21 8.04
C GLU A 121 -13.18 5.96 8.85
N GLY A 122 -12.14 5.26 9.33
CA GLY A 122 -12.29 4.00 10.05
C GLY A 122 -12.63 2.82 9.16
N ASP A 123 -12.68 2.97 7.83
CA ASP A 123 -12.85 1.84 6.92
C ASP A 123 -11.66 0.89 7.02
N ILE A 124 -11.93 -0.33 7.46
CA ILE A 124 -10.93 -1.39 7.57
C ILE A 124 -11.12 -2.37 6.43
N ARG A 125 -10.05 -2.59 5.65
CA ARG A 125 -10.03 -3.58 4.58
C ARG A 125 -8.83 -4.50 4.75
N SER A 126 -9.03 -5.79 4.52
CA SER A 126 -7.96 -6.77 4.70
C SER A 126 -8.08 -7.95 3.75
N PHE A 127 -6.97 -8.65 3.54
CA PHE A 127 -6.96 -9.91 2.79
C PHE A 127 -7.38 -11.05 3.74
N HIS A 128 -8.66 -11.44 3.73
CA HIS A 128 -9.19 -12.43 4.68
C HIS A 128 -8.52 -13.80 4.52
N CYS A 129 -8.15 -14.18 3.30
CA CYS A 129 -7.40 -15.41 3.04
C CYS A 129 -6.06 -15.44 3.79
N MET A 130 -5.36 -14.31 3.83
CA MET A 130 -4.10 -14.15 4.55
C MET A 130 -4.32 -14.22 6.07
N LEU A 131 -5.32 -13.48 6.58
CA LEU A 131 -5.70 -13.55 8.01
C LEU A 131 -6.00 -14.99 8.45
N ARG A 132 -6.82 -15.72 7.68
CA ARG A 132 -7.14 -17.13 7.96
C ARG A 132 -5.91 -18.04 7.90
N SER A 133 -5.01 -17.83 6.94
CA SER A 133 -3.75 -18.56 6.86
C SER A 133 -2.87 -18.33 8.09
N LYS A 134 -2.80 -17.10 8.59
CA LYS A 134 -2.10 -16.75 9.84
C LYS A 134 -2.70 -17.51 11.03
N ALA A 135 -4.03 -17.50 11.17
CA ALA A 135 -4.72 -18.15 12.28
C ALA A 135 -4.50 -19.68 12.35
N ARG A 136 -4.26 -20.35 11.21
CA ARG A 136 -4.04 -21.79 11.17
C ARG A 136 -2.86 -22.24 12.06
N PHE A 137 -1.82 -21.43 12.14
CA PHE A 137 -0.59 -21.71 12.90
C PHE A 137 -0.48 -20.90 14.20
N ALA A 138 -1.55 -20.23 14.61
CA ALA A 138 -1.54 -19.28 15.71
C ALA A 138 -2.10 -19.86 17.02
N SER A 139 -1.77 -19.22 18.15
CA SER A 139 -2.35 -19.53 19.46
C SER A 139 -3.85 -19.23 19.52
N THR A 140 -4.55 -19.73 20.54
CA THR A 140 -6.00 -19.47 20.73
C THR A 140 -6.32 -17.97 20.80
N GLU A 141 -5.51 -17.19 21.52
CA GLU A 141 -5.65 -15.73 21.62
C GLU A 141 -5.49 -15.07 20.23
N GLN A 142 -4.44 -15.41 19.50
CA GLN A 142 -4.19 -14.85 18.16
C GLN A 142 -5.27 -15.25 17.15
N ARG A 143 -5.90 -16.41 17.31
CA ARG A 143 -7.06 -16.83 16.50
C ARG A 143 -8.27 -15.96 16.82
N ALA A 144 -8.53 -15.66 18.10
CA ALA A 144 -9.61 -14.77 18.51
C ALA A 144 -9.39 -13.34 17.96
N ASP A 145 -8.16 -12.84 18.00
CA ASP A 145 -7.79 -11.55 17.40
C ASP A 145 -8.07 -11.52 15.90
N THR A 146 -7.68 -12.58 15.20
CA THR A 146 -7.91 -12.71 13.76
C THR A 146 -9.40 -12.75 13.44
N ALA A 147 -10.20 -13.48 14.22
CA ALA A 147 -11.65 -13.53 14.04
C ALA A 147 -12.29 -12.15 14.26
N ARG A 148 -11.84 -11.41 15.28
CA ARG A 148 -12.27 -10.02 15.54
C ARG A 148 -11.92 -9.09 14.38
N GLU A 149 -10.73 -9.22 13.79
CA GLU A 149 -10.35 -8.41 12.63
C GLU A 149 -11.20 -8.74 11.39
N ILE A 150 -11.40 -10.02 11.09
CA ILE A 150 -12.25 -10.46 9.97
C ILE A 150 -13.67 -9.92 10.14
N ALA A 151 -14.21 -9.93 11.36
CA ALA A 151 -15.55 -9.42 11.64
C ALA A 151 -15.67 -7.89 11.48
N ARG A 152 -14.57 -7.15 11.63
CA ARG A 152 -14.53 -5.67 11.56
C ARG A 152 -14.04 -5.13 10.23
N SER A 153 -13.55 -5.98 9.33
CA SER A 153 -12.92 -5.56 8.07
C SER A 153 -13.63 -6.14 6.86
N ARG A 154 -13.68 -5.35 5.79
CA ARG A 154 -14.13 -5.81 4.47
C ARG A 154 -13.05 -6.65 3.81
N ASP A 155 -13.42 -7.80 3.25
CA ASP A 155 -12.51 -8.61 2.46
C ASP A 155 -12.19 -7.90 1.15
N MET A 156 -10.92 -7.73 0.83
CA MET A 156 -10.48 -7.15 -0.44
C MET A 156 -10.94 -7.95 -1.66
N PHE A 157 -11.23 -9.24 -1.49
CA PHE A 157 -11.76 -10.09 -2.54
C PHE A 157 -13.29 -10.29 -2.48
N ALA A 158 -13.99 -9.48 -1.67
CA ALA A 158 -15.46 -9.52 -1.61
C ALA A 158 -16.06 -9.34 -3.02
N GLY A 159 -17.00 -10.22 -3.38
CA GLY A 159 -17.63 -10.22 -4.71
C GLY A 159 -16.81 -10.89 -5.82
N VAL A 160 -15.58 -11.32 -5.56
CA VAL A 160 -14.77 -12.11 -6.52
C VAL A 160 -15.04 -13.59 -6.30
N SER A 161 -15.44 -14.31 -7.35
CA SER A 161 -15.65 -15.75 -7.25
C SER A 161 -14.33 -16.49 -7.08
N ALA A 162 -14.36 -17.61 -6.33
CA ALA A 162 -13.15 -18.42 -6.09
C ALA A 162 -12.44 -18.83 -7.39
N PRO A 163 -13.11 -19.29 -8.47
CA PRO A 163 -12.44 -19.61 -9.72
C PRO A 163 -11.71 -18.42 -10.36
N ARG A 164 -12.30 -17.22 -10.32
CA ARG A 164 -11.67 -16.00 -10.86
C ARG A 164 -10.46 -15.60 -10.03
N LEU A 165 -10.58 -15.65 -8.70
CA LEU A 165 -9.47 -15.36 -7.80
C LEU A 165 -8.31 -16.36 -8.03
N MET A 166 -8.62 -17.66 -8.11
CA MET A 166 -7.61 -18.68 -8.38
C MET A 166 -6.94 -18.47 -9.73
N ALA A 167 -7.70 -18.20 -10.79
CA ALA A 167 -7.13 -17.91 -12.11
C ALA A 167 -6.19 -16.68 -12.08
N ALA A 168 -6.62 -15.58 -11.46
CA ALA A 168 -5.80 -14.37 -11.33
C ALA A 168 -4.52 -14.61 -10.51
N MET A 169 -4.64 -15.32 -9.38
CA MET A 169 -3.48 -15.69 -8.56
C MET A 169 -2.53 -16.62 -9.31
N SER A 170 -3.04 -17.59 -10.08
CA SER A 170 -2.21 -18.48 -10.90
C SER A 170 -1.44 -17.72 -11.98
N LEU A 171 -2.06 -16.74 -12.65
CA LEU A 171 -1.39 -15.89 -13.63
C LEU A 171 -0.29 -15.04 -12.97
N HIS A 172 -0.57 -14.47 -11.80
CA HIS A 172 0.44 -13.70 -11.06
C HIS A 172 1.62 -14.58 -10.60
N MET A 173 1.36 -15.80 -10.12
CA MET A 173 2.40 -16.75 -9.75
C MET A 173 3.24 -17.21 -10.95
N LEU A 174 2.61 -17.34 -12.12
CA LEU A 174 3.31 -17.62 -13.37
C LEU A 174 4.27 -16.48 -13.73
N ASP A 175 3.83 -15.21 -13.65
CA ASP A 175 4.68 -14.04 -13.88
C ASP A 175 5.88 -13.99 -12.92
N ILE A 176 5.64 -14.19 -11.61
CA ILE A 176 6.72 -14.28 -10.62
C ILE A 176 7.69 -15.40 -10.99
N THR A 177 7.19 -16.58 -11.38
CA THR A 177 8.02 -17.74 -11.74
C THR A 177 8.86 -17.45 -13.00
N GLN A 178 8.27 -16.81 -14.02
CA GLN A 178 8.99 -16.39 -15.21
C GLN A 178 10.11 -15.39 -14.86
N ASN A 179 9.84 -14.45 -13.97
CA ASN A 179 10.82 -13.48 -13.49
C ASN A 179 11.95 -14.13 -12.66
N MET A 180 11.61 -15.11 -11.82
CA MET A 180 12.62 -15.91 -11.11
C MET A 180 13.57 -16.62 -12.08
N LEU A 181 13.03 -17.24 -13.13
CA LEU A 181 13.83 -17.97 -14.12
C LEU A 181 14.65 -17.02 -15.00
N ARG A 182 14.04 -15.92 -15.46
CA ARG A 182 14.66 -14.92 -16.33
C ARG A 182 15.84 -14.23 -15.67
N TRP A 183 15.69 -13.83 -14.41
CA TRP A 183 16.71 -13.07 -13.68
C TRP A 183 17.53 -13.90 -12.69
N ARG A 184 17.19 -15.18 -12.53
CA ARG A 184 17.86 -16.12 -11.60
C ARG A 184 17.87 -15.61 -10.16
N VAL A 185 16.75 -15.05 -9.72
CA VAL A 185 16.58 -14.50 -8.36
C VAL A 185 15.50 -15.27 -7.58
N PRO A 186 15.62 -15.35 -6.24
CA PRO A 186 14.55 -15.84 -5.37
C PRO A 186 13.19 -15.14 -5.57
N ALA A 187 12.10 -15.85 -5.29
CA ALA A 187 10.72 -15.36 -5.45
C ALA A 187 10.48 -13.98 -4.84
N ARG A 188 11.01 -13.71 -3.63
CA ARG A 188 10.87 -12.43 -2.93
C ARG A 188 11.39 -11.22 -3.72
N PHE A 189 12.36 -11.43 -4.60
CA PHE A 189 12.93 -10.38 -5.43
C PHE A 189 12.20 -10.31 -6.75
N ALA A 190 11.86 -11.46 -7.35
CA ALA A 190 11.06 -11.53 -8.56
C ALA A 190 9.67 -10.88 -8.38
N SER A 191 9.05 -11.01 -7.21
CA SER A 191 7.73 -10.45 -6.90
C SER A 191 7.70 -8.94 -6.74
N VAL A 192 8.86 -8.28 -6.69
CA VAL A 192 8.98 -6.82 -6.55
C VAL A 192 9.93 -6.23 -7.59
N ALA A 193 10.29 -7.00 -8.62
CA ALA A 193 11.31 -6.61 -9.59
C ALA A 193 10.85 -5.45 -10.49
N ASP A 194 9.54 -5.26 -10.63
CA ASP A 194 8.91 -4.13 -11.30
C ASP A 194 9.00 -2.81 -10.51
N ILE A 195 9.18 -2.89 -9.19
CA ILE A 195 9.20 -1.73 -8.29
C ILE A 195 10.50 -1.54 -7.51
N SER A 196 11.49 -2.43 -7.66
CA SER A 196 12.75 -2.37 -6.92
C SER A 196 13.92 -1.90 -7.79
N TRP A 197 14.77 -1.06 -7.21
CA TRP A 197 15.92 -0.45 -7.89
C TRP A 197 17.12 -1.41 -8.03
N GLN A 198 17.16 -2.49 -7.25
CA GLN A 198 18.35 -3.32 -7.05
C GLN A 198 18.73 -4.24 -8.22
N TYR A 199 17.87 -4.40 -9.24
CA TYR A 199 18.03 -5.50 -10.21
C TYR A 199 18.28 -5.07 -11.65
N ARG A 200 18.37 -3.77 -11.94
CA ARG A 200 18.69 -3.26 -13.28
C ARG A 200 20.16 -2.92 -13.51
N GLU A 201 20.99 -2.86 -12.46
CA GLU A 201 22.43 -2.56 -12.59
C GLU A 201 23.32 -3.81 -12.74
N GLY A 202 22.73 -5.00 -12.97
CA GLY A 202 23.45 -6.28 -12.99
C GLY A 202 23.25 -7.13 -14.26
N LEU A 203 22.96 -6.51 -15.40
CA LEU A 203 23.02 -7.15 -16.72
C LEU A 203 23.98 -6.38 -17.64
#